data_AF-A0A540V129-F1
#
_entry.id   AF-A0A540V129-F1
#
_cell.length_a   1.000
_cell.length_b   1.000
_cell.length_c   1.000
_cell.angle_alpha   90.00
_cell.angle_beta   90.00
_cell.angle_gamma   90.00
#
_symmetry.space_group_name_H-M   'P 1'
#
loop_
_entity.id
_entity.type
_entity.pdbx_description
1 polymer ?
#
loop_
_entity_poly.entity_id
_entity_poly.type
_entity_poly.pdbx_seq_one_letter_code
_entity_poly.pdbx_strand_id
1 'polypeptide(L)'
;MLKIKKIEFIKAVYDESLSHNIFSIANIYFSNYPPILGALIYWKKNNSRSEFTREGEYKFYYNLDDITYFAAVKFPKHTKLTRDQKQELSYILLDERGSIGTYTFKTHPSRKKRFNPKKTLEKLNIPEDFDVTSIPVHYGPIMDEQSVKEIQKLHPNWSTQFIIDYCYWRYRLIKMHPTEFEPYLKYVDFAYVCYACDQITEKYLIDHLDLVDVSALQYNYPVLARLSASFKKYMIEELVRNNQEINPHFSDEIDKFIEDDTYFSEYATIDLLDEDLFDEEEEKVEFQFFEFDRGPYKWPGSEHLVTGIPSLACQLYDDMGFKKPTNEEMDEQFAKYNEQQISLISAILEPHWLNRYKDRIDWKAACLYNKHLTDEFLTEHIDYVDFECLGNNLSCVLSEGFIEKYINQFNHDKPVPLIIRFLTAQMYLNHKDKIKVNSELLYQYYDSIGAPEYQRLLELLDE
;
A
#
# COMPACT_ATOMS: atom_id res chain seq x y z
N MET A 1 -4.82 -26.23 -29.31
CA MET A 1 -5.49 -25.48 -28.22
C MET A 1 -6.67 -26.29 -27.70
N LEU A 2 -6.74 -26.51 -26.38
CA LEU A 2 -7.88 -27.18 -25.74
C LEU A 2 -9.09 -26.24 -25.80
N LYS A 3 -10.27 -26.75 -26.14
CA LYS A 3 -11.51 -25.96 -26.21
C LYS A 3 -12.40 -26.33 -25.03
N ILE A 4 -12.26 -25.59 -23.94
CA ILE A 4 -13.03 -25.78 -22.70
C ILE A 4 -14.51 -25.49 -22.99
N LYS A 5 -15.37 -26.42 -22.62
CA LYS A 5 -16.84 -26.31 -22.72
C LYS A 5 -17.45 -25.84 -21.40
N LYS A 6 -16.95 -26.38 -20.29
CA LYS A 6 -17.41 -26.08 -18.93
C LYS A 6 -16.32 -26.46 -17.92
N ILE A 7 -16.18 -25.66 -16.87
CA ILE A 7 -15.42 -26.03 -15.67
C ILE A 7 -16.42 -26.09 -14.50
N GLU A 8 -16.33 -27.14 -13.69
CA GLU A 8 -17.08 -27.32 -12.46
C GLU A 8 -16.10 -27.36 -11.29
N PHE A 9 -16.16 -26.35 -10.43
CA PHE A 9 -15.36 -26.31 -9.22
C PHE A 9 -16.09 -26.98 -8.05
N ILE A 10 -15.40 -27.92 -7.39
CA ILE A 10 -15.81 -28.57 -6.16
C ILE A 10 -14.99 -27.96 -5.02
N LYS A 11 -15.66 -27.33 -4.05
CA LYS A 11 -15.00 -26.78 -2.86
C LYS A 11 -14.41 -27.93 -2.03
N ALA A 12 -13.10 -27.92 -1.81
CA ALA A 12 -12.43 -28.92 -0.98
C ALA A 12 -12.35 -28.47 0.48
N VAL A 13 -12.38 -29.44 1.38
CA VAL A 13 -12.22 -29.28 2.83
C VAL A 13 -10.74 -29.11 3.16
N TYR A 14 -10.43 -28.19 4.07
CA TYR A 14 -9.09 -28.04 4.64
C TYR A 14 -8.86 -29.20 5.62
N ASP A 15 -7.80 -29.98 5.42
CA ASP A 15 -7.34 -30.99 6.37
C ASP A 15 -5.97 -30.53 6.88
N GLU A 16 -5.89 -30.12 8.14
CA GLU A 16 -4.66 -29.66 8.79
C GLU A 16 -3.56 -30.74 8.82
N SER A 17 -3.90 -32.00 8.52
CA SER A 17 -2.93 -33.09 8.41
C SER A 17 -2.23 -33.20 7.04
N LEU A 18 -2.69 -32.47 6.02
CA LEU A 18 -2.12 -32.53 4.68
C LEU A 18 -1.07 -31.45 4.44
N SER A 19 0.14 -31.86 4.05
CA SER A 19 1.25 -30.98 3.63
C SER A 19 0.99 -30.10 2.38
N HIS A 20 -0.22 -30.14 1.84
CA HIS A 20 -0.68 -29.35 0.69
C HIS A 20 -2.02 -28.72 1.06
N ASN A 21 -2.09 -27.39 0.98
CA ASN A 21 -3.32 -26.65 1.26
C ASN A 21 -4.18 -26.64 -0.02
N ILE A 22 -4.95 -27.71 -0.20
CA ILE A 22 -5.88 -27.86 -1.34
C ILE A 22 -7.08 -26.96 -1.07
N PHE A 23 -7.34 -25.99 -1.96
CA PHE A 23 -8.45 -25.06 -1.79
C PHE A 23 -9.57 -25.24 -2.82
N SER A 24 -9.33 -26.05 -3.86
CA SER A 24 -10.36 -26.39 -4.84
C SER A 24 -10.02 -27.65 -5.64
N ILE A 25 -11.06 -28.35 -6.09
CA ILE A 25 -10.97 -29.41 -7.08
C ILE A 25 -11.75 -28.94 -8.32
N ALA A 26 -11.25 -29.19 -9.53
CA ALA A 26 -11.93 -28.82 -10.77
C ALA A 26 -12.20 -30.05 -11.64
N ASN A 27 -13.42 -30.13 -12.15
CA ASN A 27 -13.80 -31.03 -13.24
C ASN A 27 -13.93 -30.19 -14.52
N ILE A 28 -13.17 -30.55 -15.54
CA ILE A 28 -13.01 -29.77 -16.75
C ILE A 28 -13.55 -30.57 -17.92
N TYR A 29 -14.56 -30.04 -18.59
CA TYR A 29 -15.17 -30.64 -19.76
C TYR A 29 -14.70 -29.88 -21.00
N PHE A 30 -14.16 -30.61 -21.96
CA PHE A 30 -13.73 -30.04 -23.23
C PHE A 30 -14.67 -30.46 -24.36
N SER A 31 -14.69 -29.68 -25.43
CA SER A 31 -15.37 -30.04 -26.68
C SER A 31 -14.50 -30.93 -27.59
N ASN A 32 -13.18 -30.92 -27.39
CA ASN A 32 -12.20 -31.57 -28.26
C ASN A 32 -11.20 -32.45 -27.50
N TYR A 33 -11.47 -32.77 -26.23
CA TYR A 33 -10.59 -33.58 -25.37
C TYR A 33 -11.43 -34.32 -24.30
N PRO A 34 -11.01 -35.50 -23.81
CA PRO A 34 -11.70 -36.17 -22.71
C PRO A 34 -11.79 -35.29 -21.46
N PRO A 35 -12.88 -35.39 -20.67
CA PRO A 35 -13.00 -34.61 -19.45
C PRO A 35 -11.87 -34.95 -18.47
N ILE A 36 -11.35 -33.93 -17.79
CA ILE A 36 -10.39 -34.08 -16.71
C ILE A 36 -11.17 -33.92 -15.41
N LEU A 37 -11.32 -35.02 -14.67
CA LEU A 37 -12.08 -35.04 -13.43
C LEU A 37 -11.12 -35.06 -12.24
N GLY A 38 -11.25 -34.10 -11.34
CA GLY A 38 -10.45 -34.06 -10.11
C GLY A 38 -9.09 -33.37 -10.25
N ALA A 39 -8.97 -32.31 -11.06
CA ALA A 39 -7.78 -31.47 -11.05
C ALA A 39 -7.68 -30.73 -9.71
N LEU A 40 -6.59 -30.96 -8.96
CA LEU A 40 -6.41 -30.42 -7.61
C LEU A 40 -5.70 -29.07 -7.69
N ILE A 41 -6.32 -28.03 -7.15
CA ILE A 41 -5.77 -26.69 -7.08
C ILE A 41 -5.31 -26.47 -5.64
N TYR A 42 -4.02 -26.18 -5.46
CA TYR A 42 -3.39 -26.10 -4.15
C TYR A 42 -2.33 -25.01 -4.11
N TRP A 43 -1.99 -24.59 -2.89
CA TRP A 43 -0.80 -23.78 -2.63
C TRP A 43 0.12 -24.49 -1.64
N LYS A 44 1.40 -24.11 -1.70
CA LYS A 44 2.44 -24.70 -0.86
C LYS A 44 3.58 -23.71 -0.62
N LYS A 45 4.24 -23.84 0.53
CA LYS A 45 5.51 -23.15 0.78
C LYS A 45 6.53 -23.59 -0.27
N ASN A 46 7.17 -22.61 -0.89
CA ASN A 46 8.18 -22.82 -1.87
C ASN A 46 9.49 -23.23 -1.20
N ASN A 47 9.92 -24.46 -1.48
CA ASN A 47 11.16 -25.01 -0.95
C ASN A 47 12.24 -25.17 -2.06
N SER A 48 12.01 -24.63 -3.25
CA SER A 48 12.98 -24.71 -4.35
C SER A 48 12.85 -23.56 -5.36
N ARG A 49 13.96 -23.17 -5.99
CA ARG A 49 13.98 -22.15 -7.06
C ARG A 49 13.55 -22.67 -8.44
N SER A 50 13.21 -23.95 -8.57
CA SER A 50 12.71 -24.54 -9.82
C SER A 50 11.30 -24.03 -10.12
N GLU A 51 11.03 -23.68 -11.39
CA GLU A 51 9.70 -23.32 -11.91
C GLU A 51 8.67 -24.46 -11.78
N PHE A 52 9.14 -25.69 -11.62
CA PHE A 52 8.29 -26.87 -11.48
C PHE A 52 8.49 -27.54 -10.12
N THR A 53 7.42 -28.13 -9.60
CA THR A 53 7.47 -29.02 -8.44
C THR A 53 8.21 -30.32 -8.78
N ARG A 54 8.58 -31.11 -7.77
CA ARG A 54 9.14 -32.46 -7.98
C ARG A 54 8.18 -33.40 -8.72
N GLU A 55 6.88 -33.13 -8.67
CA GLU A 55 5.83 -33.91 -9.33
C GLU A 55 5.51 -33.39 -10.75
N GLY A 56 6.14 -32.29 -11.17
CA GLY A 56 6.05 -31.75 -12.52
C GLY A 56 4.91 -30.75 -12.73
N GLU A 57 4.32 -30.20 -11.67
CA GLU A 57 3.38 -29.08 -11.78
C GLU A 57 4.12 -27.76 -11.94
N TYR A 58 3.58 -26.86 -12.76
CA TYR A 58 4.09 -25.49 -12.88
C TYR A 58 3.75 -24.69 -11.63
N LYS A 59 4.72 -23.92 -11.12
CA LYS A 59 4.54 -23.04 -9.98
C LYS A 59 4.12 -21.65 -10.46
N PHE A 60 3.00 -21.19 -9.95
CA PHE A 60 2.52 -19.82 -10.13
C PHE A 60 2.78 -19.04 -8.85
N TYR A 61 3.52 -17.94 -8.99
CA TYR A 61 3.83 -17.05 -7.88
C TYR A 61 2.87 -15.87 -7.92
N TYR A 62 2.24 -15.58 -6.78
CA TYR A 62 1.31 -14.46 -6.66
C TYR A 62 2.04 -13.12 -6.59
N ASN A 63 3.16 -13.12 -5.87
CA ASN A 63 4.16 -12.05 -5.83
C ASN A 63 5.48 -12.63 -6.37
N LEU A 64 6.08 -12.00 -7.37
CA LEU A 64 7.40 -12.41 -7.88
C LEU A 64 8.52 -12.01 -6.92
N ASP A 65 8.27 -11.03 -6.04
CA ASP A 65 9.21 -10.53 -5.03
C ASP A 65 9.18 -11.36 -3.74
N ASP A 66 8.05 -12.02 -3.46
CA ASP A 66 7.90 -12.98 -2.37
C ASP A 66 7.53 -14.36 -2.92
N ILE A 67 8.56 -15.11 -3.31
CA ILE A 67 8.42 -16.48 -3.79
C ILE A 67 8.23 -17.49 -2.65
N THR A 68 7.92 -17.07 -1.42
CA THR A 68 7.77 -17.97 -0.26
C THR A 68 6.64 -18.97 -0.45
N TYR A 69 5.60 -18.61 -1.21
CA TYR A 69 4.48 -19.50 -1.52
C TYR A 69 4.18 -19.51 -3.01
N PHE A 70 3.76 -20.67 -3.52
CA PHE A 70 3.29 -20.81 -4.90
C PHE A 70 1.96 -21.55 -4.93
N ALA A 71 1.16 -21.24 -5.95
CA ALA A 71 0.01 -22.04 -6.34
C ALA A 71 0.36 -22.95 -7.53
N ALA A 72 -0.29 -24.10 -7.59
CA ALA A 72 -0.12 -25.06 -8.68
C ALA A 72 -1.40 -25.87 -8.86
N VAL A 73 -1.49 -26.53 -10.03
CA VAL A 73 -2.58 -27.46 -10.32
C VAL A 73 -2.01 -28.85 -10.59
N LYS A 74 -2.42 -29.81 -9.77
CA LYS A 74 -2.09 -31.22 -9.94
C LYS A 74 -3.20 -31.92 -10.71
N PHE A 75 -2.88 -32.32 -11.94
CA PHE A 75 -3.80 -33.08 -12.78
C PHE A 75 -3.78 -34.57 -12.42
N PRO A 76 -4.91 -35.29 -12.56
CA PRO A 76 -4.97 -36.73 -12.35
C PRO A 76 -3.93 -37.47 -13.21
N LYS A 77 -3.30 -38.51 -12.65
CA LYS A 77 -2.19 -39.25 -13.30
C LYS A 77 -2.52 -39.82 -14.69
N HIS A 78 -3.80 -40.07 -14.98
CA HIS A 78 -4.27 -40.60 -16.27
C HIS A 78 -4.44 -39.52 -17.36
N THR A 79 -4.19 -38.25 -17.04
CA THR A 79 -4.36 -37.11 -17.93
C THR A 79 -3.19 -36.99 -18.93
N LYS A 80 -3.48 -37.13 -20.23
CA LYS A 80 -2.50 -37.03 -21.33
C LYS A 80 -2.37 -35.61 -21.90
N LEU A 81 -1.95 -34.66 -21.06
CA LEU A 81 -1.67 -33.28 -21.48
C LEU A 81 -0.16 -33.06 -21.70
N THR A 82 0.19 -32.28 -22.72
CA THR A 82 1.56 -31.74 -22.90
C THR A 82 1.92 -30.73 -21.80
N ARG A 83 3.20 -30.40 -21.66
CA ARG A 83 3.67 -29.44 -20.64
C ARG A 83 3.01 -28.07 -20.81
N ASP A 84 2.98 -27.56 -22.03
CA ASP A 84 2.41 -26.24 -22.34
C ASP A 84 0.89 -26.24 -22.10
N GLN A 85 0.19 -27.31 -22.48
CA GLN A 85 -1.24 -27.46 -22.18
C GLN A 85 -1.53 -27.54 -20.69
N LYS A 86 -0.66 -28.20 -19.90
CA LYS A 86 -0.80 -28.22 -18.44
C LYS A 86 -0.63 -26.82 -17.88
N GLN A 87 0.40 -26.08 -18.31
CA GLN A 87 0.66 -24.72 -17.85
C GLN A 87 -0.47 -23.76 -18.21
N GLU A 88 -0.91 -23.75 -19.48
CA GLU A 88 -2.03 -22.93 -19.95
C GLU A 88 -3.32 -23.25 -19.20
N LEU A 89 -3.64 -24.54 -19.03
CA LEU A 89 -4.84 -24.95 -18.30
C LEU A 89 -4.73 -24.65 -16.80
N SER A 90 -3.56 -24.81 -16.20
CA SER A 90 -3.31 -24.41 -14.80
C SER A 90 -3.51 -22.92 -14.60
N TYR A 91 -3.02 -22.09 -15.53
CA TYR A 91 -3.24 -20.65 -15.52
C TYR A 91 -4.74 -20.33 -15.56
N ILE A 92 -5.49 -20.89 -16.52
CA ILE A 92 -6.94 -20.67 -16.64
C ILE A 92 -7.68 -21.10 -15.36
N LEU A 93 -7.32 -22.24 -14.76
CA LEU A 93 -7.97 -22.72 -13.54
C LEU A 93 -7.65 -21.86 -12.32
N LEU A 94 -6.41 -21.38 -12.22
CA LEU A 94 -5.99 -20.48 -11.14
C LEU A 94 -6.53 -19.07 -11.34
N ASP A 95 -6.73 -18.63 -12.59
CA ASP A 95 -7.35 -17.37 -12.96
C ASP A 95 -8.85 -17.40 -12.67
N GLU A 96 -9.58 -18.38 -13.21
CA GLU A 96 -11.01 -18.55 -12.93
C GLU A 96 -11.26 -18.82 -11.43
N ARG A 97 -10.44 -19.62 -10.74
CA ARG A 97 -10.65 -19.89 -9.31
C ARG A 97 -10.10 -18.81 -8.39
N GLY A 98 -8.97 -18.19 -8.73
CA GLY A 98 -8.35 -17.07 -8.02
C GLY A 98 -9.15 -15.77 -8.18
N SER A 99 -9.98 -15.69 -9.21
CA SER A 99 -11.06 -14.69 -9.36
C SER A 99 -12.32 -15.02 -8.56
N ILE A 100 -12.45 -16.27 -8.08
CA ILE A 100 -13.56 -16.77 -7.26
C ILE A 100 -13.03 -17.13 -5.84
N GLY A 101 -11.95 -16.49 -5.41
CA GLY A 101 -11.71 -16.31 -3.97
C GLY A 101 -12.76 -15.33 -3.46
N THR A 102 -13.37 -15.61 -2.31
CA THR A 102 -14.13 -14.57 -1.60
C THR A 102 -13.18 -13.43 -1.29
N TYR A 103 -13.25 -12.38 -2.10
CA TYR A 103 -12.62 -11.12 -1.75
C TYR A 103 -13.29 -10.62 -0.49
N THR A 104 -12.53 -10.43 0.58
CA THR A 104 -12.86 -9.38 1.53
C THR A 104 -12.22 -8.12 0.97
N PHE A 105 -12.86 -7.50 -0.02
CA PHE A 105 -12.68 -6.05 -0.09
C PHE A 105 -13.37 -5.51 1.17
N LYS A 106 -12.81 -4.50 1.85
CA LYS A 106 -13.70 -3.51 2.46
C LYS A 106 -14.59 -3.07 1.31
N THR A 107 -15.81 -3.60 1.21
CA THR A 107 -16.75 -3.12 0.21
C THR A 107 -17.02 -1.70 0.62
N HIS A 108 -16.36 -0.78 -0.06
CA HIS A 108 -16.51 0.64 0.20
C HIS A 108 -18.02 0.93 0.24
N PRO A 109 -18.54 1.65 1.24
CA PRO A 109 -19.98 1.94 1.35
C PRO A 109 -20.55 2.62 0.10
N SER A 110 -19.68 3.18 -0.76
CA SER A 110 -20.05 3.65 -2.09
C SER A 110 -20.62 2.57 -3.02
N ARG A 111 -20.45 1.25 -2.79
CA ARG A 111 -21.02 0.21 -3.69
C ARG A 111 -22.54 0.09 -3.62
N LYS A 112 -23.19 0.49 -2.52
CA LYS A 112 -24.62 0.86 -2.53
C LYS A 112 -24.72 2.37 -2.81
N LYS A 113 -24.48 2.79 -4.06
CA LYS A 113 -24.47 4.23 -4.47
C LYS A 113 -25.81 4.93 -4.17
N ARG A 114 -26.00 5.44 -2.94
CA ARG A 114 -26.99 6.49 -2.64
C ARG A 114 -26.51 7.84 -3.15
N PHE A 115 -25.20 8.11 -3.04
CA PHE A 115 -24.58 9.33 -3.54
C PHE A 115 -24.07 9.14 -4.98
N ASN A 116 -24.56 9.96 -5.90
CA ASN A 116 -24.08 10.02 -7.28
C ASN A 116 -23.54 11.44 -7.53
N PRO A 117 -22.21 11.64 -7.53
CA PRO A 117 -21.62 12.98 -7.51
C PRO A 117 -22.05 13.82 -8.70
N LYS A 118 -22.19 13.22 -9.89
CA LYS A 118 -22.68 13.90 -11.09
C LYS A 118 -24.11 14.41 -10.92
N LYS A 119 -25.04 13.53 -10.52
CA LYS A 119 -26.46 13.88 -10.38
C LYS A 119 -26.72 14.88 -9.25
N THR A 120 -25.94 14.82 -8.17
CA THR A 120 -26.07 15.76 -7.05
C THR A 120 -25.42 17.10 -7.38
N LEU A 121 -24.30 17.11 -8.11
CA LEU A 121 -23.67 18.33 -8.62
C LEU A 121 -24.58 19.08 -9.60
N GLU A 122 -25.26 18.37 -10.51
CA GLU A 122 -26.24 18.96 -11.44
C GLU A 122 -27.43 19.63 -10.73
N LYS A 123 -27.70 19.26 -9.47
CA LYS A 123 -28.74 19.88 -8.64
C LYS A 123 -28.22 21.07 -7.84
N LEU A 124 -26.92 21.22 -7.68
CA LEU A 124 -26.34 22.40 -7.08
C LEU A 124 -26.53 23.55 -8.06
N ASN A 125 -27.33 24.54 -7.69
CA ASN A 125 -27.45 25.78 -8.43
C ASN A 125 -26.19 26.63 -8.18
N ILE A 126 -25.06 26.23 -8.76
CA ILE A 126 -23.75 26.88 -8.55
C ILE A 126 -23.83 28.34 -9.06
N PRO A 127 -23.59 29.34 -8.20
CA PRO A 127 -23.52 30.74 -8.60
C PRO A 127 -22.42 31.00 -9.63
N GLU A 128 -22.62 31.96 -10.54
CA GLU A 128 -21.62 32.31 -11.56
C GLU A 128 -20.32 32.87 -10.95
N ASP A 129 -20.41 33.49 -9.78
CA ASP A 129 -19.30 34.07 -9.02
C ASP A 129 -18.70 33.08 -8.01
N PHE A 130 -19.04 31.78 -8.10
CA PHE A 130 -18.57 30.76 -7.17
C PHE A 130 -17.12 30.36 -7.43
N ASP A 131 -16.30 30.47 -6.39
CA ASP A 131 -14.93 29.93 -6.32
C ASP A 131 -14.86 28.88 -5.22
N VAL A 132 -14.30 27.72 -5.55
CA VAL A 132 -14.15 26.57 -4.65
C VAL A 132 -13.37 26.91 -3.38
N THR A 133 -12.45 27.89 -3.44
CA THR A 133 -11.62 28.36 -2.32
C THR A 133 -12.34 29.31 -1.36
N SER A 134 -13.52 29.81 -1.75
CA SER A 134 -14.26 30.81 -0.97
C SER A 134 -14.88 30.25 0.32
N ILE A 135 -14.99 28.93 0.43
CA ILE A 135 -15.53 28.26 1.61
C ILE A 135 -14.38 27.61 2.40
N PRO A 136 -14.07 28.09 3.61
CA PRO A 136 -12.98 27.58 4.43
C PRO A 136 -12.95 26.05 4.57
N VAL A 137 -11.74 25.50 4.61
CA VAL A 137 -11.50 24.04 4.65
C VAL A 137 -12.02 23.37 5.92
N HIS A 138 -12.04 24.08 7.05
CA HIS A 138 -12.48 23.52 8.33
C HIS A 138 -14.00 23.33 8.43
N TYR A 139 -14.80 23.90 7.52
CA TYR A 139 -16.24 23.72 7.55
C TYR A 139 -16.64 22.32 7.07
N GLY A 140 -17.24 21.54 7.97
CA GLY A 140 -17.74 20.19 7.70
C GLY A 140 -19.10 20.15 6.99
N PRO A 141 -19.76 18.97 6.95
CA PRO A 141 -21.07 18.79 6.32
C PRO A 141 -22.21 19.48 7.08
N ILE A 142 -22.03 19.73 8.37
CA ILE A 142 -22.98 20.42 9.23
C ILE A 142 -22.35 21.76 9.60
N MET A 143 -23.01 22.84 9.18
CA MET A 143 -22.61 24.21 9.52
C MET A 143 -23.63 24.81 10.48
N ASP A 144 -23.16 25.57 11.46
CA ASP A 144 -24.04 26.39 12.28
C ASP A 144 -24.56 27.61 11.49
N GLU A 145 -25.66 28.19 11.97
CA GLU A 145 -26.24 29.36 11.31
C GLU A 145 -25.30 30.57 11.28
N GLN A 146 -24.37 30.66 12.23
CA GLN A 146 -23.44 31.78 12.32
C GLN A 146 -22.42 31.72 11.17
N SER A 147 -21.81 30.58 10.94
CA SER A 147 -20.84 30.35 9.87
C SER A 147 -21.47 30.56 8.50
N VAL A 148 -22.72 30.09 8.29
CA VAL A 148 -23.42 30.34 7.03
C VAL A 148 -23.70 31.83 6.83
N LYS A 149 -24.09 32.56 7.88
CA LYS A 149 -24.27 34.02 7.83
C LYS A 149 -22.96 34.76 7.56
N GLU A 150 -21.83 34.27 8.05
CA GLU A 150 -20.51 34.85 7.79
C GLU A 150 -20.11 34.71 6.32
N ILE A 151 -20.26 33.51 5.74
CA ILE A 151 -20.04 33.30 4.29
C ILE A 151 -20.98 34.17 3.47
N GLN A 152 -22.27 34.24 3.85
CA GLN A 152 -23.25 35.04 3.12
C GLN A 152 -22.98 36.56 3.20
N LYS A 153 -22.35 37.04 4.27
CA LYS A 153 -21.90 38.44 4.35
C LYS A 153 -20.77 38.73 3.34
N LEU A 154 -19.88 37.77 3.13
CA LEU A 154 -18.79 37.87 2.15
C LEU A 154 -19.31 37.68 0.71
N HIS A 155 -20.34 36.84 0.54
CA HIS A 155 -20.95 36.51 -0.74
C HIS A 155 -22.48 36.70 -0.71
N PRO A 156 -22.99 37.95 -0.81
CA PRO A 156 -24.41 38.27 -0.66
C PRO A 156 -25.33 37.59 -1.68
N ASN A 157 -24.79 37.20 -2.83
CA ASN A 157 -25.55 36.57 -3.91
C ASN A 157 -25.81 35.08 -3.67
N TRP A 158 -25.17 34.48 -2.67
CA TRP A 158 -25.28 33.05 -2.41
C TRP A 158 -26.44 32.76 -1.48
N SER A 159 -27.23 31.76 -1.84
CA SER A 159 -28.31 31.29 -0.97
C SER A 159 -27.74 30.45 0.18
N THR A 160 -28.33 30.58 1.37
CA THR A 160 -28.05 29.72 2.53
C THR A 160 -28.14 28.24 2.17
N GLN A 161 -29.15 27.89 1.35
CA GLN A 161 -29.36 26.52 0.88
C GLN A 161 -28.19 26.02 0.02
N PHE A 162 -27.71 26.84 -0.92
CA PHE A 162 -26.55 26.49 -1.75
C PHE A 162 -25.29 26.22 -0.90
N ILE A 163 -24.99 27.09 0.08
CA ILE A 163 -23.80 26.94 0.94
C ILE A 163 -23.86 25.59 1.67
N ILE A 164 -25.01 25.28 2.30
CA ILE A 164 -25.21 24.02 3.03
C ILE A 164 -25.10 22.81 2.08
N ASP A 165 -25.80 22.85 0.94
CA ASP A 165 -25.83 21.74 -0.02
C ASP A 165 -24.45 21.49 -0.64
N TYR A 166 -23.69 22.56 -0.93
CA TYR A 166 -22.33 22.43 -1.44
C TYR A 166 -21.37 21.86 -0.39
N CYS A 167 -21.41 22.35 0.86
CA CYS A 167 -20.60 21.82 1.96
C CYS A 167 -20.88 20.33 2.21
N TYR A 168 -22.16 19.95 2.17
CA TYR A 168 -22.55 18.55 2.24
C TYR A 168 -22.05 17.75 1.03
N TRP A 169 -22.19 18.30 -0.18
CA TRP A 169 -21.74 17.63 -1.41
C TRP A 169 -20.23 17.40 -1.44
N ARG A 170 -19.42 18.42 -1.12
CA ARG A 170 -17.94 18.28 -1.08
C ARG A 170 -17.51 17.26 -0.04
N TYR A 171 -18.16 17.23 1.13
CA TYR A 171 -17.89 16.24 2.18
C TYR A 171 -18.17 14.82 1.70
N ARG A 172 -19.34 14.59 1.09
CA ARG A 172 -19.72 13.28 0.55
C ARG A 172 -18.82 12.85 -0.60
N LEU A 173 -18.32 13.79 -1.40
CA LEU A 173 -17.40 13.54 -2.50
C LEU A 173 -16.03 13.07 -2.00
N ILE A 174 -15.43 13.75 -1.02
CA ILE A 174 -14.08 13.40 -0.52
C ILE A 174 -14.05 12.13 0.32
N LYS A 175 -15.21 11.61 0.74
CA LYS A 175 -15.37 10.28 1.33
C LYS A 175 -15.42 9.15 0.28
N MET A 176 -15.43 9.48 -1.00
CA MET A 176 -15.25 8.49 -2.07
C MET A 176 -13.76 8.18 -2.27
N HIS A 177 -13.47 7.06 -2.92
CA HIS A 177 -12.08 6.74 -3.29
C HIS A 177 -11.53 7.81 -4.24
N PRO A 178 -10.24 8.20 -4.15
CA PRO A 178 -9.68 9.30 -4.97
C PRO A 178 -9.88 9.15 -6.47
N THR A 179 -9.75 7.94 -7.01
CA THR A 179 -10.03 7.67 -8.43
C THR A 179 -11.50 7.90 -8.83
N GLU A 180 -12.45 7.84 -7.89
CA GLU A 180 -13.86 8.10 -8.17
C GLU A 180 -14.21 9.59 -8.14
N PHE A 181 -13.55 10.40 -7.29
CA PHE A 181 -13.80 11.84 -7.22
C PHE A 181 -12.92 12.68 -8.14
N GLU A 182 -11.82 12.14 -8.66
CA GLU A 182 -10.85 12.86 -9.50
C GLU A 182 -11.47 13.66 -10.67
N PRO A 183 -12.50 13.15 -11.41
CA PRO A 183 -13.18 13.93 -12.45
C PRO A 183 -13.87 15.21 -11.96
N TYR A 184 -14.07 15.36 -10.65
CA TYR A 184 -14.76 16.46 -10.00
C TYR A 184 -13.83 17.42 -9.26
N LEU A 185 -12.50 17.23 -9.31
CA LEU A 185 -11.52 18.10 -8.61
C LEU A 185 -11.71 19.59 -8.92
N LYS A 186 -12.12 19.95 -10.13
CA LYS A 186 -12.41 21.36 -10.49
C LYS A 186 -13.57 22.01 -9.72
N TYR A 187 -14.33 21.23 -8.95
CA TYR A 187 -15.46 21.69 -8.14
C TYR A 187 -15.18 21.57 -6.64
N VAL A 188 -13.97 21.24 -6.23
CA VAL A 188 -13.57 21.13 -4.82
C VAL A 188 -12.21 21.79 -4.65
N ASP A 189 -12.05 22.56 -3.58
CA ASP A 189 -10.74 23.07 -3.19
C ASP A 189 -9.83 21.92 -2.77
N PHE A 190 -8.65 21.81 -3.39
CA PHE A 190 -7.69 20.75 -3.08
C PHE A 190 -7.19 20.85 -1.63
N ALA A 191 -7.20 22.03 -1.02
CA ALA A 191 -6.91 22.16 0.40
C ALA A 191 -7.93 21.40 1.27
N TYR A 192 -9.21 21.35 0.88
CA TYR A 192 -10.21 20.52 1.54
C TYR A 192 -9.96 19.02 1.34
N VAL A 193 -9.45 18.63 0.17
CA VAL A 193 -9.03 17.25 -0.13
C VAL A 193 -7.88 16.85 0.79
N CYS A 194 -6.84 17.68 0.91
CA CYS A 194 -5.73 17.49 1.85
C CYS A 194 -6.19 17.42 3.32
N TYR A 195 -7.16 18.25 3.72
CA TYR A 195 -7.66 18.30 5.09
C TYR A 195 -8.52 17.08 5.47
N ALA A 196 -9.45 16.67 4.60
CA ALA A 196 -10.56 15.79 5.01
C ALA A 196 -10.53 14.38 4.40
N CYS A 197 -9.79 14.15 3.31
CA CYS A 197 -9.78 12.84 2.66
C CYS A 197 -8.76 11.90 3.33
N ASP A 198 -9.28 10.89 4.03
CA ASP A 198 -8.50 9.90 4.77
C ASP A 198 -7.92 8.77 3.90
N GLN A 199 -8.25 8.72 2.61
CA GLN A 199 -7.82 7.66 1.67
C GLN A 199 -6.70 8.10 0.72
N ILE A 200 -6.22 9.33 0.81
CA ILE A 200 -5.13 9.80 -0.04
C ILE A 200 -3.84 9.06 0.30
N THR A 201 -3.12 8.63 -0.74
CA THR A 201 -1.79 8.02 -0.66
C THR A 201 -0.71 9.06 -0.89
N GLU A 202 0.50 8.79 -0.40
CA GLU A 202 1.66 9.65 -0.67
C GLU A 202 1.92 9.81 -2.17
N LYS A 203 1.80 8.72 -2.95
CA LYS A 203 1.90 8.79 -4.40
C LYS A 203 0.88 9.75 -5.02
N TYR A 204 -0.38 9.73 -4.57
CA TYR A 204 -1.39 10.66 -5.06
C TYR A 204 -1.05 12.12 -4.74
N LEU A 205 -0.49 12.39 -3.55
CA LEU A 205 0.00 13.73 -3.21
C LEU A 205 1.18 14.16 -4.10
N ILE A 206 2.12 13.25 -4.39
CA ILE A 206 3.25 13.53 -5.28
C ILE A 206 2.76 13.78 -6.71
N ASP A 207 1.78 13.02 -7.17
CA ASP A 207 1.21 13.14 -8.52
C ASP A 207 0.56 14.51 -8.75
N HIS A 208 0.02 15.12 -7.68
CA HIS A 208 -0.69 16.40 -7.69
C HIS A 208 0.03 17.46 -6.84
N LEU A 209 1.38 17.38 -6.74
CA LEU A 209 2.18 18.18 -5.80
C LEU A 209 1.96 19.69 -5.93
N ASP A 210 1.64 20.17 -7.14
CA ASP A 210 1.33 21.56 -7.44
C ASP A 210 0.01 22.07 -6.81
N LEU A 211 -0.88 21.16 -6.46
CA LEU A 211 -2.16 21.45 -5.82
C LEU A 211 -2.14 21.21 -4.30
N VAL A 212 -1.14 20.52 -3.77
CA VAL A 212 -1.07 20.12 -2.36
C VAL A 212 -0.96 21.35 -1.46
N ASP A 213 -1.92 21.50 -0.55
CA ASP A 213 -1.87 22.47 0.54
C ASP A 213 -1.32 21.79 1.81
N VAL A 214 -0.05 22.05 2.11
CA VAL A 214 0.63 21.51 3.30
C VAL A 214 0.08 22.06 4.62
N SER A 215 -0.51 23.26 4.60
CA SER A 215 -1.16 23.86 5.77
C SER A 215 -2.46 23.17 6.12
N ALA A 216 -3.18 22.69 5.12
CA ALA A 216 -4.37 21.86 5.33
C ALA A 216 -3.98 20.41 5.67
N LEU A 217 -2.98 19.85 4.98
CA LEU A 217 -2.55 18.45 5.13
C LEU A 217 -2.05 18.11 6.54
N GLN A 218 -1.39 19.05 7.23
CA GLN A 218 -0.86 18.83 8.59
C GLN A 218 -1.92 18.54 9.67
N TYR A 219 -3.21 18.61 9.34
CA TYR A 219 -4.32 18.25 10.23
C TYR A 219 -4.97 16.90 9.87
N ASN A 220 -4.54 16.25 8.79
CA ASN A 220 -5.08 14.97 8.34
C ASN A 220 -4.26 13.81 8.92
N TYR A 221 -4.46 13.52 10.21
CA TYR A 221 -3.68 12.51 10.94
C TYR A 221 -3.69 11.11 10.30
N PRO A 222 -4.81 10.60 9.75
CA PRO A 222 -4.80 9.31 9.04
C PRO A 222 -3.82 9.28 7.86
N VAL A 223 -3.69 10.38 7.11
CA VAL A 223 -2.72 10.48 6.01
C VAL A 223 -1.31 10.63 6.58
N LEU A 224 -1.10 11.52 7.56
CA LEU A 224 0.23 11.73 8.17
C LEU A 224 0.83 10.45 8.76
N ALA A 225 0.00 9.56 9.29
CA ALA A 225 0.42 8.26 9.83
C ALA A 225 1.02 7.32 8.77
N ARG A 226 0.79 7.58 7.48
CA ARG A 226 1.23 6.73 6.36
C ARG A 226 2.28 7.38 5.47
N LEU A 227 2.59 8.65 5.68
CA LEU A 227 3.61 9.36 4.91
C LEU A 227 5.01 8.91 5.32
N SER A 228 5.88 8.75 4.33
CA SER A 228 7.30 8.54 4.53
C SER A 228 7.95 9.73 5.23
N ALA A 229 9.07 9.48 5.90
CA ALA A 229 9.92 10.53 6.45
C ALA A 229 10.30 11.58 5.40
N SER A 230 10.49 11.17 4.13
CA SER A 230 10.80 12.08 3.03
C SER A 230 9.68 13.11 2.80
N PHE A 231 8.43 12.66 2.73
CA PHE A 231 7.31 13.58 2.49
C PHE A 231 6.98 14.42 3.73
N LYS A 232 7.06 13.85 4.93
CA LYS A 232 6.91 14.61 6.18
C LYS A 232 7.93 15.75 6.26
N LYS A 233 9.19 15.49 5.92
CA LYS A 233 10.24 16.51 5.86
C LYS A 233 9.91 17.60 4.85
N TYR A 234 9.50 17.24 3.63
CA TYR A 234 9.06 18.20 2.62
C TYR A 234 7.91 19.09 3.12
N MET A 235 6.90 18.49 3.77
CA MET A 235 5.77 19.23 4.34
C MET A 235 6.23 20.30 5.33
N ILE A 236 7.14 19.95 6.26
CA ILE A 236 7.71 20.90 7.23
C ILE A 236 8.51 21.99 6.53
N GLU A 237 9.36 21.64 5.57
CA GLU A 237 10.16 22.61 4.82
C GLU A 237 9.29 23.60 4.04
N GLU A 238 8.18 23.16 3.45
CA GLU A 238 7.22 24.04 2.78
C GLU A 238 6.47 24.95 3.77
N LEU A 239 6.04 24.44 4.93
CA LEU A 239 5.41 25.24 5.97
C LEU A 239 6.35 26.37 6.43
N VAL A 240 7.62 26.03 6.70
CA VAL A 240 8.66 26.99 7.10
C VAL A 240 8.93 27.99 5.98
N ARG A 241 9.07 27.53 4.74
CA ARG A 241 9.33 28.40 3.57
C ARG A 241 8.23 29.42 3.37
N ASN A 242 6.98 29.03 3.60
CA ASN A 242 5.80 29.88 3.44
C ASN A 242 5.45 30.66 4.73
N ASN A 243 6.27 30.56 5.79
CA ASN A 243 6.04 31.17 7.09
C ASN A 243 4.64 30.86 7.67
N GLN A 244 4.25 29.60 7.53
CA GLN A 244 2.99 29.06 8.04
C GLN A 244 3.20 28.43 9.42
N GLU A 245 2.14 28.43 10.23
CA GLU A 245 2.18 27.84 11.56
C GLU A 245 2.22 26.31 11.47
N ILE A 246 3.17 25.72 12.20
CA ILE A 246 3.30 24.26 12.32
C ILE A 246 2.32 23.78 13.38
N ASN A 247 1.62 22.68 13.09
CA ASN A 247 0.64 22.09 13.97
C ASN A 247 1.22 21.88 15.39
N PRO A 248 0.57 22.44 16.44
CA PRO A 248 1.04 22.31 17.82
C PRO A 248 1.27 20.87 18.28
N HIS A 249 0.58 19.89 17.68
CA HIS A 249 0.67 18.48 18.06
C HIS A 249 2.10 17.91 17.92
N PHE A 250 2.87 18.36 16.93
CA PHE A 250 4.23 17.87 16.68
C PHE A 250 5.27 19.00 16.54
N SER A 251 4.86 20.26 16.72
CA SER A 251 5.75 21.43 16.56
C SER A 251 6.99 21.42 17.46
N ASP A 252 6.89 20.83 18.65
CA ASP A 252 8.00 20.72 19.61
C ASP A 252 8.90 19.49 19.39
N GLU A 253 8.47 18.52 18.56
CA GLU A 253 9.17 17.25 18.32
C GLU A 253 9.21 16.87 16.83
N ILE A 254 9.52 17.83 15.97
CA ILE A 254 9.55 17.69 14.50
C ILE A 254 10.39 16.50 14.04
N ASP A 255 11.60 16.33 14.58
CA ASP A 255 12.51 15.25 14.17
C ASP A 255 11.88 13.88 14.45
N LYS A 256 11.24 13.73 15.61
CA LYS A 256 10.54 12.50 15.98
C LYS A 256 9.32 12.27 15.10
N PHE A 257 8.53 13.30 14.80
CA PHE A 257 7.41 13.18 13.86
C PHE A 257 7.86 12.69 12.49
N ILE A 258 8.99 13.19 11.99
CA ILE A 258 9.56 12.80 10.70
C ILE A 258 10.07 11.35 10.74
N GLU A 259 10.86 10.98 11.75
CA GLU A 259 11.59 9.71 11.80
C GLU A 259 10.77 8.53 12.35
N ASP A 260 9.77 8.78 13.19
CA ASP A 260 8.95 7.73 13.82
C ASP A 260 7.75 7.38 12.92
N ASP A 261 7.85 6.25 12.22
CA ASP A 261 6.76 5.68 11.41
C ASP A 261 5.52 5.31 12.24
N THR A 262 5.62 5.24 13.57
CA THR A 262 4.53 4.90 14.49
C THR A 262 3.88 6.11 15.16
N TYR A 263 4.38 7.32 14.91
CA TYR A 263 3.98 8.56 15.61
C TYR A 263 2.46 8.79 15.66
N PHE A 264 1.74 8.50 14.57
CA PHE A 264 0.28 8.58 14.47
C PHE A 264 -0.37 7.22 14.17
N SER A 265 0.27 6.12 14.54
CA SER A 265 -0.22 4.77 14.25
C SER A 265 -1.62 4.48 14.80
N GLU A 266 -2.02 5.13 15.91
CA GLU A 266 -3.38 5.04 16.44
C GLU A 266 -4.45 5.59 15.47
N TYR A 267 -4.08 6.60 14.68
CA TYR A 267 -4.93 7.20 13.63
C TYR A 267 -4.79 6.49 12.28
N ALA A 268 -3.87 5.54 12.14
CA ALA A 268 -3.69 4.77 10.90
C ALA A 268 -4.88 3.87 10.61
N THR A 269 -5.60 3.45 11.66
CA THR A 269 -6.89 2.78 11.53
C THR A 269 -7.90 3.78 11.01
N ILE A 270 -8.34 3.57 9.76
CA ILE A 270 -9.54 4.25 9.25
C ILE A 270 -10.73 3.65 10.00
N ASP A 271 -11.00 4.18 11.19
CA ASP A 271 -12.27 4.02 11.88
C ASP A 271 -13.32 4.69 11.00
N LEU A 272 -14.08 3.86 10.30
CA LEU A 272 -15.19 4.29 9.45
C LEU A 272 -16.42 4.60 10.30
N LEU A 273 -16.28 5.29 11.43
CA LEU A 273 -17.39 5.45 12.37
C LEU A 273 -17.39 6.81 13.05
N ASP A 274 -18.41 7.61 12.70
CA ASP A 274 -19.20 8.35 13.68
C ASP A 274 -20.67 8.01 13.37
N GLU A 275 -21.12 6.86 13.88
CA GLU A 275 -22.48 6.30 13.74
C GLU A 275 -23.54 7.06 14.56
N ASP A 276 -23.16 8.07 15.35
CA ASP A 276 -24.06 8.64 16.39
C ASP A 276 -24.90 9.85 15.95
N LEU A 277 -24.82 10.33 14.70
CA LEU A 277 -25.55 11.54 14.27
C LEU A 277 -26.54 11.35 13.11
N PHE A 278 -26.64 10.16 12.54
CA PHE A 278 -27.69 9.83 11.59
C PHE A 278 -28.20 8.44 11.93
N ASP A 279 -29.51 8.31 12.19
CA ASP A 279 -30.25 7.04 12.28
C ASP A 279 -30.18 6.27 10.94
N GLU A 280 -28.98 5.90 10.48
CA GLU A 280 -28.78 4.90 9.46
C GLU A 280 -28.71 3.57 10.22
N GLU A 281 -29.84 2.85 10.26
CA GLU A 281 -29.96 1.48 10.77
C GLU A 281 -28.64 0.72 10.56
N GLU A 282 -27.98 0.32 11.66
CA GLU A 282 -26.75 -0.48 11.67
C GLU A 282 -26.75 -1.43 10.47
N GLU A 283 -26.01 -1.07 9.42
CA GLU A 283 -25.89 -1.91 8.23
C GLU A 283 -25.11 -3.14 8.69
N LYS A 284 -25.85 -4.19 9.07
CA LYS A 284 -25.29 -5.55 9.17
C LYS A 284 -24.46 -5.75 7.92
N VAL A 285 -23.16 -5.97 8.13
CA VAL A 285 -22.20 -6.35 7.09
C VAL A 285 -22.79 -7.54 6.33
N GLU A 286 -23.47 -7.25 5.23
CA GLU A 286 -24.08 -8.27 4.41
C GLU A 286 -23.00 -8.73 3.44
N PHE A 287 -22.23 -9.72 3.87
CA PHE A 287 -21.34 -10.45 2.97
C PHE A 287 -22.20 -10.98 1.81
N GLN A 288 -22.08 -10.38 0.63
CA GLN A 288 -22.70 -10.93 -0.56
C GLN A 288 -21.92 -12.17 -0.98
N PHE A 289 -22.34 -13.31 -0.45
CA PHE A 289 -21.95 -14.60 -0.97
C PHE A 289 -22.61 -14.77 -2.34
N PHE A 290 -21.82 -14.79 -3.39
CA PHE A 290 -22.29 -15.30 -4.68
C PHE A 290 -22.44 -16.82 -4.55
N GLU A 291 -23.61 -17.28 -4.10
CA GLU A 291 -24.01 -18.68 -4.25
C GLU A 291 -24.25 -18.96 -5.72
N PHE A 292 -23.25 -19.52 -6.40
CA PHE A 292 -23.53 -20.25 -7.63
C PHE A 292 -24.24 -21.56 -7.29
N ASP A 293 -25.27 -21.91 -8.05
CA ASP A 293 -26.02 -23.16 -7.95
C ASP A 293 -25.05 -24.35 -7.93
N ARG A 294 -24.92 -24.99 -6.76
CA ARG A 294 -23.87 -25.96 -6.41
C ARG A 294 -24.14 -27.37 -6.92
N GLY A 295 -25.00 -27.51 -7.93
CA GLY A 295 -25.39 -28.79 -8.47
C GLY A 295 -25.99 -29.76 -7.42
N PRO A 296 -26.34 -30.98 -7.82
CA PRO A 296 -27.21 -31.87 -7.04
C PRO A 296 -26.56 -32.60 -5.85
N TYR A 297 -25.26 -32.42 -5.58
CA TYR A 297 -24.53 -33.20 -4.56
C TYR A 297 -23.91 -32.30 -3.48
N LYS A 298 -24.71 -31.94 -2.47
CA LYS A 298 -24.28 -31.16 -1.29
C LYS A 298 -23.65 -32.07 -0.21
N TRP A 299 -22.57 -31.61 0.44
CA TRP A 299 -22.09 -32.14 1.73
C TRP A 299 -22.23 -31.05 2.82
N PRO A 300 -22.85 -31.35 3.98
CA PRO A 300 -22.91 -30.42 5.11
C PRO A 300 -21.51 -30.15 5.68
N GLY A 301 -21.16 -28.88 5.97
CA GLY A 301 -19.87 -28.52 6.60
C GLY A 301 -18.77 -27.98 5.67
N SER A 302 -19.07 -27.69 4.39
CA SER A 302 -18.08 -27.12 3.43
C SER A 302 -17.87 -25.59 3.59
N GLU A 303 -18.05 -25.03 4.78
CA GLU A 303 -18.21 -23.59 5.04
C GLU A 303 -16.96 -22.87 5.54
N HIS A 304 -15.78 -23.48 5.46
CA HIS A 304 -14.56 -22.77 5.87
C HIS A 304 -14.18 -21.68 4.86
N LEU A 305 -14.06 -20.46 5.37
CA LEU A 305 -13.52 -19.26 4.70
C LEU A 305 -12.01 -19.45 4.54
N VAL A 306 -11.45 -19.20 3.35
CA VAL A 306 -9.99 -19.16 3.20
C VAL A 306 -9.57 -17.69 3.26
N THR A 307 -8.98 -17.29 4.38
CA THR A 307 -8.30 -15.99 4.52
C THR A 307 -6.86 -16.10 4.01
N GLY A 308 -6.30 -15.03 3.43
CA GLY A 308 -4.89 -14.98 3.03
C GLY A 308 -4.52 -15.54 1.65
N ILE A 309 -5.47 -15.62 0.69
CA ILE A 309 -5.13 -15.87 -0.73
C ILE A 309 -4.92 -14.51 -1.42
N PRO A 310 -3.70 -14.16 -1.87
CA PRO A 310 -3.51 -13.02 -2.75
C PRO A 310 -4.23 -13.31 -4.08
N SER A 311 -5.16 -12.43 -4.45
CA SER A 311 -5.91 -12.57 -5.71
C SER A 311 -5.13 -11.94 -6.87
N LEU A 312 -5.50 -12.25 -8.11
CA LEU A 312 -5.03 -11.51 -9.29
C LEU A 312 -5.35 -10.00 -9.22
N ALA A 313 -6.36 -9.61 -8.43
CA ALA A 313 -6.64 -8.19 -8.20
C ALA A 313 -5.50 -7.50 -7.42
N CYS A 314 -4.72 -8.22 -6.60
CA CYS A 314 -3.54 -7.66 -5.93
C CYS A 314 -2.36 -7.39 -6.89
N GLN A 315 -2.43 -7.91 -8.12
CA GLN A 315 -1.50 -7.54 -9.21
C GLN A 315 -1.95 -6.28 -9.94
N LEU A 316 -3.26 -5.98 -9.91
CA LEU A 316 -3.85 -4.83 -10.60
C LEU A 316 -4.04 -3.63 -9.68
N TYR A 317 -4.16 -3.85 -8.37
CA TYR A 317 -4.43 -2.82 -7.38
C TYR A 317 -3.47 -2.93 -6.18
N ASP A 318 -3.18 -1.81 -5.53
CA ASP A 318 -2.49 -1.78 -4.24
C ASP A 318 -3.43 -2.13 -3.07
N ASP A 319 -2.90 -2.10 -1.85
CA ASP A 319 -3.62 -2.38 -0.61
C ASP A 319 -4.71 -1.34 -0.28
N MET A 320 -4.60 -0.14 -0.84
CA MET A 320 -5.57 0.95 -0.71
C MET A 320 -6.63 0.96 -1.81
N GLY A 321 -6.49 0.10 -2.83
CA GLY A 321 -7.44 -0.04 -3.94
C GLY A 321 -7.14 0.86 -5.15
N PHE A 322 -5.97 1.50 -5.21
CA PHE A 322 -5.52 2.21 -6.40
C PHE A 322 -5.04 1.23 -7.44
N LYS A 323 -5.40 1.47 -8.70
CA LYS A 323 -4.91 0.67 -9.82
C LYS A 323 -3.40 0.92 -9.96
N LYS A 324 -2.61 -0.16 -9.94
CA LYS A 324 -1.19 -0.10 -10.25
C LYS A 324 -1.01 0.37 -11.70
N PRO A 325 -0.16 1.37 -11.97
CA PRO A 325 0.05 1.84 -13.32
C PRO A 325 0.75 0.76 -14.15
N THR A 326 0.38 0.67 -15.41
CA THR A 326 1.17 -0.06 -16.41
C THR A 326 2.50 0.66 -16.66
N ASN A 327 3.47 -0.01 -17.29
CA ASN A 327 4.75 0.60 -17.67
C ASN A 327 4.56 1.86 -18.51
N GLU A 328 3.61 1.86 -19.46
CA GLU A 328 3.33 3.02 -20.32
C GLU A 328 2.74 4.17 -19.51
N GLU A 329 1.73 3.91 -18.68
CA GLU A 329 1.11 4.91 -17.81
C GLU A 329 2.14 5.54 -16.86
N MET A 330 3.01 4.73 -16.25
CA MET A 330 4.04 5.21 -15.33
C MET A 330 5.14 5.99 -16.07
N ASP A 331 5.55 5.57 -17.27
CA ASP A 331 6.55 6.31 -18.07
C ASP A 331 6.04 7.71 -18.45
N GLU A 332 4.78 7.80 -18.89
CA GLU A 332 4.13 9.07 -19.22
C GLU A 332 4.03 9.99 -18.00
N GLN A 333 3.72 9.42 -16.84
CA GLN A 333 3.62 10.17 -15.59
C GLN A 333 5.00 10.64 -15.10
N PHE A 334 5.97 9.73 -15.03
CA PHE A 334 7.33 10.02 -14.57
C PHE A 334 8.08 10.99 -15.50
N ALA A 335 7.72 11.06 -16.79
CA ALA A 335 8.23 12.07 -17.70
C ALA A 335 7.77 13.50 -17.38
N LYS A 336 6.65 13.66 -16.65
CA LYS A 336 6.07 14.98 -16.29
C LYS A 336 6.56 15.50 -14.94
N TYR A 337 7.14 14.64 -14.11
CA TYR A 337 7.60 15.04 -12.78
C TYR A 337 8.71 16.09 -12.84
N ASN A 338 8.59 17.09 -11.96
CA ASN A 338 9.67 18.03 -11.66
C ASN A 338 10.70 17.40 -10.70
N GLU A 339 11.80 18.12 -10.43
CA GLU A 339 12.89 17.62 -9.56
C GLU A 339 12.41 17.27 -8.14
N GLN A 340 11.51 18.07 -7.56
CA GLN A 340 10.95 17.81 -6.23
C GLN A 340 10.09 16.54 -6.21
N GLN A 341 9.24 16.35 -7.23
CA GLN A 341 8.44 15.14 -7.39
C GLN A 341 9.32 13.91 -7.61
N ILE A 342 10.41 14.04 -8.38
CA ILE A 342 11.39 12.96 -8.56
C ILE A 342 12.07 12.58 -7.25
N SER A 343 12.49 13.56 -6.44
CA SER A 343 13.10 13.30 -5.13
C SER A 343 12.13 12.57 -4.19
N LEU A 344 10.90 13.09 -4.06
CA LEU A 344 9.85 12.48 -3.24
C LEU A 344 9.44 11.08 -3.72
N ILE A 345 9.22 10.88 -5.02
CA ILE A 345 8.82 9.56 -5.52
C ILE A 345 9.93 8.53 -5.33
N SER A 346 11.21 8.92 -5.47
CA SER A 346 12.36 8.02 -5.30
C SER A 346 12.44 7.41 -3.89
N ALA A 347 11.92 8.12 -2.88
CA ALA A 347 11.84 7.64 -1.50
C ALA A 347 10.82 6.49 -1.31
N ILE A 348 9.84 6.34 -2.21
CA ILE A 348 8.76 5.36 -2.04
C ILE A 348 8.59 4.38 -3.21
N LEU A 349 9.35 4.53 -4.30
CA LEU A 349 9.27 3.62 -5.44
C LEU A 349 9.66 2.18 -5.06
N GLU A 350 8.89 1.24 -5.57
CA GLU A 350 9.22 -0.19 -5.49
C GLU A 350 10.45 -0.53 -6.39
N PRO A 351 11.16 -1.65 -6.11
CA PRO A 351 12.42 -1.99 -6.79
C PRO A 351 12.31 -2.05 -8.32
N HIS A 352 11.17 -2.52 -8.85
CA HIS A 352 10.98 -2.59 -10.29
C HIS A 352 10.98 -1.21 -10.97
N TRP A 353 10.40 -0.19 -10.33
CA TRP A 353 10.42 1.19 -10.81
C TRP A 353 11.78 1.86 -10.58
N LEU A 354 12.40 1.62 -9.42
CA LEU A 354 13.76 2.13 -9.15
C LEU A 354 14.75 1.64 -10.22
N ASN A 355 14.70 0.35 -10.58
CA ASN A 355 15.55 -0.19 -11.65
C ASN A 355 15.19 0.43 -13.02
N ARG A 356 13.89 0.53 -13.35
CA ARG A 356 13.43 1.11 -14.62
C ARG A 356 13.91 2.55 -14.82
N TYR A 357 13.92 3.34 -13.75
CA TYR A 357 14.25 4.77 -13.77
C TYR A 357 15.60 5.10 -13.14
N LYS A 358 16.49 4.12 -12.98
CA LYS A 358 17.79 4.26 -12.27
C LYS A 358 18.63 5.46 -12.72
N ASP A 359 18.57 5.85 -13.98
CA ASP A 359 19.36 6.98 -14.52
C ASP A 359 18.70 8.35 -14.29
N ARG A 360 17.50 8.38 -13.71
CA ARG A 360 16.66 9.57 -13.56
C ARG A 360 16.18 9.82 -12.13
N ILE A 361 16.17 8.80 -11.28
CA ILE A 361 15.75 8.93 -9.88
C ILE A 361 16.80 9.68 -9.05
N ASP A 362 16.35 10.23 -7.93
CA ASP A 362 17.22 10.78 -6.90
C ASP A 362 17.73 9.64 -6.00
N TRP A 363 18.94 9.15 -6.28
CA TRP A 363 19.55 8.09 -5.49
C TRP A 363 19.85 8.49 -4.05
N LYS A 364 20.02 9.78 -3.74
CA LYS A 364 20.19 10.23 -2.36
C LYS A 364 18.90 10.04 -1.58
N ALA A 365 17.79 10.49 -2.15
CA ALA A 365 16.47 10.29 -1.55
C ALA A 365 16.11 8.80 -1.44
N ALA A 366 16.38 8.01 -2.49
CA ALA A 366 16.16 6.57 -2.47
C ALA A 366 16.99 5.91 -1.35
N CYS A 367 18.31 6.14 -1.32
CA CYS A 367 19.19 5.56 -0.31
C CYS A 367 18.82 6.00 1.11
N LEU A 368 18.36 7.23 1.32
CA LEU A 368 18.05 7.76 2.65
C LEU A 368 16.70 7.27 3.22
N TYR A 369 15.67 7.14 2.37
CA TYR A 369 14.30 6.95 2.85
C TYR A 369 13.60 5.68 2.37
N ASN A 370 14.10 5.03 1.31
CA ASN A 370 13.36 3.95 0.68
C ASN A 370 13.48 2.65 1.47
N LYS A 371 12.35 2.15 1.96
CA LYS A 371 12.24 0.91 2.73
C LYS A 371 12.41 -0.37 1.90
N HIS A 372 12.28 -0.28 0.58
CA HIS A 372 12.31 -1.43 -0.33
C HIS A 372 13.72 -1.82 -0.78
N LEU A 373 14.76 -1.11 -0.32
CA LEU A 373 16.13 -1.44 -0.65
C LEU A 373 16.58 -2.74 0.03
N THR A 374 17.05 -3.69 -0.79
CA THR A 374 17.54 -5.00 -0.35
C THR A 374 18.99 -5.21 -0.76
N ASP A 375 19.67 -6.17 -0.13
CA ASP A 375 21.04 -6.56 -0.47
C ASP A 375 21.25 -6.84 -1.96
N GLU A 376 20.32 -7.58 -2.57
CA GLU A 376 20.38 -7.99 -3.97
C GLU A 376 20.26 -6.76 -4.88
N PHE A 377 19.28 -5.90 -4.62
CA PHE A 377 19.05 -4.68 -5.38
C PHE A 377 20.23 -3.72 -5.28
N LEU A 378 20.71 -3.43 -4.06
CA LEU A 378 21.84 -2.52 -3.85
C LEU A 378 23.14 -3.06 -4.46
N THR A 379 23.33 -4.39 -4.46
CA THR A 379 24.51 -5.00 -5.09
C THR A 379 24.46 -4.89 -6.61
N GLU A 380 23.30 -5.03 -7.24
CA GLU A 380 23.13 -4.86 -8.68
C GLU A 380 23.34 -3.39 -9.11
N HIS A 381 22.96 -2.45 -8.25
CA HIS A 381 23.00 -1.01 -8.53
C HIS A 381 24.11 -0.27 -7.78
N ILE A 382 25.18 -0.98 -7.39
CA ILE A 382 26.20 -0.48 -6.46
C ILE A 382 26.83 0.86 -6.90
N ASP A 383 26.97 1.08 -8.20
CA ASP A 383 27.57 2.30 -8.77
C ASP A 383 26.72 3.56 -8.54
N TYR A 384 25.43 3.39 -8.22
CA TYR A 384 24.51 4.49 -7.93
C TYR A 384 24.28 4.71 -6.43
N VAL A 385 24.73 3.79 -5.58
CA VAL A 385 24.44 3.82 -4.14
C VAL A 385 25.18 4.97 -3.48
N ASP A 386 24.44 5.89 -2.87
CA ASP A 386 25.00 6.88 -1.96
C ASP A 386 25.10 6.27 -0.54
N PHE A 387 26.31 5.82 -0.19
CA PHE A 387 26.57 5.17 1.11
C PHE A 387 26.45 6.12 2.32
N GLU A 388 26.61 7.42 2.12
CA GLU A 388 26.38 8.39 3.20
C GLU A 388 24.89 8.48 3.50
N CYS A 389 24.04 8.60 2.47
CA CYS A 389 22.59 8.56 2.63
C CYS A 389 22.10 7.20 3.14
N LEU A 390 22.59 6.10 2.57
CA LEU A 390 22.21 4.75 2.98
C LEU A 390 22.53 4.48 4.45
N GLY A 391 23.68 4.98 4.94
CA GLY A 391 24.08 4.85 6.33
C GLY A 391 23.09 5.45 7.33
N ASN A 392 22.23 6.37 6.90
CA ASN A 392 21.20 7.02 7.71
C ASN A 392 19.79 6.45 7.48
N ASN A 393 19.62 5.44 6.63
CA ASN A 393 18.31 4.85 6.35
C ASN A 393 17.91 3.85 7.44
N LEU A 394 16.91 4.21 8.22
CA LEU A 394 16.37 3.38 9.30
C LEU A 394 15.16 2.54 8.86
N SER A 395 14.71 2.65 7.61
CA SER A 395 13.52 1.97 7.11
C SER A 395 13.86 0.72 6.29
N CYS A 396 15.05 0.64 5.66
CA CYS A 396 15.47 -0.54 4.92
C CYS A 396 15.98 -1.66 5.84
N VAL A 397 15.96 -2.90 5.33
CA VAL A 397 16.46 -4.09 6.04
C VAL A 397 17.54 -4.76 5.20
N LEU A 398 18.79 -4.66 5.66
CA LEU A 398 19.96 -5.24 5.00
C LEU A 398 20.56 -6.34 5.88
N SER A 399 21.22 -7.32 5.26
CA SER A 399 21.92 -8.35 6.04
C SER A 399 23.27 -7.86 6.59
N GLU A 400 23.70 -8.46 7.70
CA GLU A 400 25.07 -8.32 8.23
C GLU A 400 26.13 -8.57 7.14
N GLY A 401 25.93 -9.59 6.29
CA GLY A 401 26.86 -9.90 5.21
C GLY A 401 27.00 -8.81 4.16
N PHE A 402 25.92 -8.08 3.86
CA PHE A 402 25.98 -6.91 2.99
C PHE A 402 26.75 -5.76 3.66
N ILE A 403 26.41 -5.47 4.93
CA ILE A 403 27.05 -4.39 5.71
C ILE A 403 28.55 -4.64 5.85
N GLU A 404 28.97 -5.84 6.25
CA GLU A 404 30.39 -6.21 6.38
C GLU A 404 31.13 -6.10 5.05
N LYS A 405 30.52 -6.60 3.95
CA LYS A 405 31.13 -6.55 2.61
C LYS A 405 31.43 -5.12 2.16
N TYR A 406 30.55 -4.18 2.49
CA TYR A 406 30.65 -2.78 2.03
C TYR A 406 31.00 -1.80 3.15
N ILE A 407 31.47 -2.28 4.31
CA ILE A 407 31.69 -1.44 5.49
C ILE A 407 32.62 -0.26 5.18
N ASN A 408 33.62 -0.45 4.32
CA ASN A 408 34.58 0.59 3.95
C ASN A 408 34.01 1.72 3.09
N GLN A 409 32.80 1.57 2.55
CA GLN A 409 32.16 2.59 1.72
C GLN A 409 31.33 3.59 2.55
N PHE A 410 30.91 3.20 3.76
CA PHE A 410 30.21 4.11 4.66
C PHE A 410 31.13 5.19 5.22
N ASN A 411 30.56 6.36 5.52
CA ASN A 411 31.27 7.45 6.19
C ASN A 411 31.32 7.21 7.71
N HIS A 412 32.50 6.84 8.22
CA HIS A 412 32.73 6.56 9.65
C HIS A 412 33.21 7.78 10.46
N ASP A 413 33.15 8.99 9.90
CA ASP A 413 33.49 10.20 10.66
C ASP A 413 32.53 10.43 11.83
N LYS A 414 31.30 9.94 11.71
CA LYS A 414 30.27 9.90 12.75
C LYS A 414 29.74 8.48 12.92
N PRO A 415 29.00 8.19 14.01
CA PRO A 415 28.22 6.96 14.10
C PRO A 415 27.33 6.78 12.88
N VAL A 416 27.22 5.54 12.37
CA VAL A 416 26.40 5.20 11.20
C VAL A 416 25.13 4.48 11.69
N PRO A 417 23.96 5.14 11.71
CA PRO A 417 22.72 4.59 12.24
C PRO A 417 22.37 3.20 11.73
N LEU A 418 22.46 2.98 10.41
CA LEU A 418 22.17 1.70 9.78
C LEU A 418 23.06 0.57 10.32
N ILE A 419 24.37 0.82 10.48
CA ILE A 419 25.31 -0.18 11.00
C ILE A 419 24.99 -0.51 12.45
N ILE A 420 24.69 0.52 13.26
CA ILE A 420 24.42 0.35 14.69
C ILE A 420 23.14 -0.45 14.91
N ARG A 421 22.10 -0.15 14.12
CA ARG A 421 20.81 -0.85 14.14
C ARG A 421 20.94 -2.37 13.93
N PHE A 422 21.91 -2.79 13.10
CA PHE A 422 22.18 -4.19 12.76
C PHE A 422 23.50 -4.71 13.35
N LEU A 423 24.02 -4.03 14.37
CA LEU A 423 25.33 -4.35 14.94
C LEU A 423 25.29 -5.67 15.70
N THR A 424 26.22 -6.56 15.39
CA THR A 424 26.51 -7.77 16.17
C THR A 424 27.83 -7.59 16.91
N ALA A 425 28.01 -8.34 18.00
CA ALA A 425 29.27 -8.41 18.75
C ALA A 425 30.43 -8.86 17.84
N GLN A 426 30.16 -9.77 16.90
CA GLN A 426 31.16 -10.24 15.94
C GLN A 426 31.55 -9.14 14.96
N MET A 427 30.58 -8.44 14.37
CA MET A 427 30.82 -7.30 13.47
C MET A 427 31.59 -6.18 14.20
N TYR A 428 31.22 -5.88 15.45
CA TYR A 428 31.92 -4.90 16.28
C TYR A 428 33.37 -5.30 16.51
N LEU A 429 33.65 -6.56 16.88
CA LEU A 429 35.03 -7.04 17.06
C LEU A 429 35.85 -6.99 15.76
N ASN A 430 35.23 -7.31 14.63
CA ASN A 430 35.88 -7.26 13.32
C ASN A 430 36.24 -5.84 12.87
N HIS A 431 35.51 -4.83 13.35
CA HIS A 431 35.56 -3.45 12.84
C HIS A 431 35.56 -2.38 13.96
N LYS A 432 36.08 -2.71 15.16
CA LYS A 432 36.12 -1.83 16.35
C LYS A 432 36.87 -0.51 16.09
N ASP A 433 37.78 -0.49 15.12
CA ASP A 433 38.53 0.70 14.70
C ASP A 433 37.70 1.71 13.90
N LYS A 434 36.58 1.28 13.31
CA LYS A 434 35.73 2.10 12.42
C LYS A 434 34.39 2.43 13.05
N ILE A 435 33.75 1.45 13.68
CA ILE A 435 32.40 1.58 14.20
C ILE A 435 32.43 2.48 15.44
N LYS A 436 31.93 3.71 15.29
CA LYS A 436 31.76 4.66 16.39
C LYS A 436 30.43 4.41 17.08
N VAL A 437 30.47 3.83 18.27
CA VAL A 437 29.28 3.58 19.10
C VAL A 437 29.65 3.72 20.58
N ASN A 438 28.73 4.23 21.38
CA ASN A 438 28.83 4.29 22.85
C ASN A 438 27.57 3.67 23.47
N SER A 439 27.55 3.50 24.79
CA SER A 439 26.43 2.87 25.50
C SER A 439 25.11 3.62 25.35
N GLU A 440 25.13 4.95 25.32
CA GLU A 440 23.94 5.79 25.12
C GLU A 440 23.32 5.59 23.73
N LEU A 441 24.13 5.62 22.69
CA LEU A 441 23.69 5.41 21.31
C LEU A 441 23.24 3.97 21.09
N LEU A 442 23.93 2.99 21.69
CA LEU A 442 23.52 1.59 21.63
C LEU A 442 22.13 1.38 22.25
N TYR A 443 21.83 2.10 23.34
CA TYR A 443 20.52 2.06 23.99
C TYR A 443 19.40 2.64 23.09
N GLN A 444 19.69 3.67 22.28
CA GLN A 444 18.71 4.22 21.33
C GLN A 444 18.25 3.18 20.30
N TYR A 445 19.11 2.21 19.94
CA TYR A 445 18.79 1.13 19.00
C TYR A 445 18.46 -0.21 19.67
N TYR A 446 18.21 -0.21 20.99
CA TYR A 446 17.99 -1.43 21.78
C TYR A 446 16.91 -2.35 21.18
N ASP A 447 15.79 -1.79 20.75
CA ASP A 447 14.66 -2.55 20.19
C ASP A 447 15.02 -3.22 18.85
N SER A 448 15.93 -2.62 18.08
CA SER A 448 16.39 -3.20 16.80
C SER A 448 17.46 -4.27 16.99
N ILE A 449 18.39 -4.06 17.91
CA ILE A 449 19.52 -4.97 18.19
C ILE A 449 19.04 -6.21 18.96
N GLY A 450 18.10 -6.02 19.88
CA GLY A 450 17.57 -7.06 20.74
C GLY A 450 18.43 -7.31 22.00
N ALA A 451 17.75 -7.70 23.08
CA ALA A 451 18.35 -7.83 24.41
C ALA A 451 19.62 -8.72 24.49
N PRO A 452 19.69 -9.90 23.83
CA PRO A 452 20.86 -10.78 23.95
C PRO A 452 22.12 -10.16 23.33
N GLU A 453 21.97 -9.49 22.20
CA GLU A 453 23.10 -8.93 21.47
C GLU A 453 23.53 -7.58 22.07
N TYR A 454 22.56 -6.79 22.54
CA TYR A 454 22.82 -5.57 23.32
C TYR A 454 23.72 -5.84 24.53
N GLN A 455 23.44 -6.88 25.33
CA GLN A 455 24.26 -7.19 26.50
C GLN A 455 25.71 -7.53 26.13
N ARG A 456 25.91 -8.32 25.08
CA ARG A 456 27.25 -8.67 24.59
C ARG A 456 28.01 -7.44 24.11
N LEU A 457 27.34 -6.54 23.39
CA LEU A 457 27.95 -5.30 22.91
C LEU A 457 28.30 -4.36 24.06
N LEU A 458 27.47 -4.30 25.11
CA LEU A 458 27.74 -3.50 26.30
C LEU A 458 29.00 -4.00 27.03
N GLU A 459 29.14 -5.31 27.23
CA GLU A 459 30.34 -5.92 27.82
C GLU A 459 31.60 -5.56 27.02
N LEU A 460 31.53 -5.55 25.68
CA LEU A 460 32.65 -5.21 24.79
C LEU A 460 32.98 -3.71 24.72
N LEU A 461 32.07 -2.84 25.16
CA LEU A 461 32.29 -1.39 25.27
C LEU A 461 32.86 -0.99 26.63
N ASP A 462 32.59 -1.79 27.66
CA ASP A 462 33.15 -1.63 29.01
C ASP A 462 34.62 -2.13 29.11
N GLU A 463 35.10 -2.89 28.11
CA GLU A 463 36.49 -3.34 27.89
C GLU A 463 37.31 -2.42 26.96
#